data_AF-A0A7V2YYW1-F1
#
_entry.id   AF-A0A7V2YYW1-F1
#
_cell.length_a   1.000
_cell.length_b   1.000
_cell.length_c   1.000
_cell.angle_alpha   90.00
_cell.angle_beta   90.00
_cell.angle_gamma   90.00
#
_symmetry.space_group_name_H-M   'P 1'
#
loop_
_entity.id
_entity.type
_entity.pdbx_description
1 polymer ?
#
loop_
_entity_poly.entity_id
_entity_poly.type
_entity_poly.pdbx_seq_one_letter_code
_entity_poly.pdbx_strand_id
1 'polypeptide(L)'
;MRSQKTAGIVRMVAAALLVASLAGISHAAEKPDWRVVGAGRMDLVVVEGDRARFRLEGLTVGQHWIHPKLGESKPVAENGRRIWEEKGVGFYKDWWDKEPTGGRHDLRLEAAKEGNNAVRVELQARPDHEQVYAFPNDGVGLGFKIVKSPYFRGGACRLELADGTVLDKPYPLPRDGHPKVKSVQIKTATGETATLSFEPPLFIHADNDELRMFSSPEGKTAAGGAMKQSIVMTLAHPIVFEPENRWVNTKDWIVYENQQDFSPGSVIGAEDWLDKPAGKHGWLKMDGDRFVFADGTPVKFWGTNISWEDMACPHEEADQWNDKWAKLGVSLVRLHKFLDHDWAGIMTKEDHMVPDPVKIERFDYFHASAKKRGIYLGWSASYRFKVTPADKDKVWFYDEIVAHDPKEMGAYDHHLKSYAPDLQDLLIAQTINMLKRTNSATGMRYADDPALAYIELHNEEDIFMSWDDHRGLEKDYPKYFAAFQKRFNEFLKKKYGGQEALQKAWGDSYPQGKNLGEIRPKYLSW
;
A
#
# COMPACT_ATOMS: atom_id res chain seq x y z
N MET A 1 17.22 43.69 -41.98
CA MET A 1 16.13 43.37 -42.94
C MET A 1 16.32 42.09 -43.79
N ARG A 2 17.47 41.37 -43.73
CA ARG A 2 17.66 40.08 -44.43
C ARG A 2 17.41 38.81 -43.60
N SER A 3 17.27 38.88 -42.28
CA SER A 3 17.08 37.68 -41.43
C SER A 3 15.61 37.29 -41.16
N GLN A 4 14.65 38.21 -41.30
CA GLN A 4 13.22 37.90 -41.08
C GLN A 4 12.53 37.24 -42.28
N LYS A 5 13.01 37.45 -43.52
CA LYS A 5 12.44 36.81 -44.71
C LYS A 5 12.79 35.32 -44.81
N THR A 6 13.96 34.92 -44.32
CA THR A 6 14.41 33.51 -44.36
C THR A 6 13.67 32.64 -43.33
N ALA A 7 13.33 33.19 -42.16
CA ALA A 7 12.57 32.48 -41.13
C ALA A 7 11.10 32.22 -41.52
N GLY A 8 10.50 33.12 -42.31
CA GLY A 8 9.12 32.96 -42.82
C GLY A 8 9.00 31.84 -43.87
N ILE A 9 9.99 31.71 -44.75
CA ILE A 9 10.00 30.69 -45.82
C ILE A 9 10.23 29.28 -45.25
N VAL A 10 11.10 29.15 -44.23
CA VAL A 10 11.36 27.85 -43.57
C VAL A 10 10.14 27.35 -42.79
N ARG A 11 9.36 28.24 -42.14
CA ARG A 11 8.11 27.86 -41.46
C ARG A 11 7.00 27.45 -42.43
N MET A 12 6.94 28.07 -43.61
CA MET A 12 5.92 27.76 -44.61
C MET A 12 6.21 26.42 -45.33
N VAL A 13 7.48 26.11 -45.60
CA VAL A 13 7.90 24.83 -46.17
C VAL A 13 7.75 23.69 -45.16
N ALA A 14 8.04 23.93 -43.88
CA ALA A 14 7.79 22.95 -42.81
C ALA A 14 6.29 22.66 -42.62
N ALA A 15 5.42 23.69 -42.69
CA ALA A 15 3.97 23.51 -42.62
C ALA A 15 3.40 22.79 -43.85
N ALA A 16 3.91 23.08 -45.06
CA ALA A 16 3.50 22.38 -46.28
C ALA A 16 3.96 20.92 -46.33
N LEU A 17 5.15 20.61 -45.81
CA LEU A 17 5.64 19.23 -45.65
C LEU A 17 4.85 18.47 -44.57
N LEU A 18 4.43 19.13 -43.49
CA LEU A 18 3.58 18.52 -42.44
C LEU A 18 2.17 18.21 -42.96
N VAL A 19 1.60 19.08 -43.81
CA VAL A 19 0.28 18.88 -44.43
C VAL A 19 0.33 17.83 -45.55
N ALA A 20 1.43 17.76 -46.31
CA ALA A 20 1.64 16.71 -47.31
C ALA A 20 1.94 15.33 -46.69
N SER A 21 2.60 15.26 -45.52
CA SER A 21 2.77 14.00 -44.78
C SER A 21 1.49 13.51 -44.11
N LEU A 22 0.49 14.38 -43.93
CA LEU A 22 -0.82 14.02 -43.36
C LEU A 22 -1.87 13.65 -44.41
N ALA A 23 -1.63 13.93 -45.70
CA ALA A 23 -2.59 13.67 -46.79
C ALA A 23 -2.19 12.50 -47.71
N GLY A 24 -1.07 11.83 -47.44
CA GLY A 24 -0.41 10.93 -48.38
C GLY A 24 -0.29 9.46 -47.98
N ILE A 25 -1.12 8.96 -47.06
CA ILE A 25 -1.19 7.53 -46.76
C ILE A 25 -2.66 7.11 -46.67
N SER A 26 -3.30 6.87 -47.81
CA SER A 26 -4.41 5.94 -47.86
C SER A 26 -3.84 4.53 -47.73
N HIS A 27 -3.49 4.11 -46.51
CA HIS A 27 -3.55 2.68 -46.23
C HIS A 27 -5.03 2.33 -46.39
N ALA A 28 -5.32 1.42 -47.32
CA ALA A 28 -6.58 0.68 -47.24
C ALA A 28 -6.66 0.21 -45.77
N ALA A 29 -7.66 0.68 -45.03
CA ALA A 29 -7.81 0.31 -43.64
C ALA A 29 -7.98 -1.21 -43.61
N GLU A 30 -6.91 -1.93 -43.27
CA GLU A 30 -6.99 -3.33 -42.93
C GLU A 30 -8.08 -3.43 -41.86
N LYS A 31 -9.08 -4.29 -42.10
CA LYS A 31 -10.13 -4.52 -41.12
C LYS A 31 -9.45 -4.80 -39.78
N PRO A 32 -9.82 -4.12 -38.69
CA PRO A 32 -9.14 -4.27 -37.42
C PRO A 32 -9.15 -5.75 -37.02
N ASP A 33 -7.95 -6.31 -36.82
CA ASP A 33 -7.79 -7.70 -36.45
C ASP A 33 -8.18 -7.86 -34.98
N TRP A 34 -9.21 -8.66 -34.74
CA TRP A 34 -9.68 -8.99 -33.40
C TRP A 34 -8.87 -10.15 -32.86
N ARG A 35 -8.33 -9.97 -31.67
CA ARG A 35 -7.50 -10.98 -31.01
C ARG A 35 -8.01 -11.27 -29.62
N VAL A 36 -7.89 -12.53 -29.21
CA VAL A 36 -8.01 -12.92 -27.81
C VAL A 36 -6.65 -13.42 -27.39
N VAL A 37 -6.00 -12.69 -26.48
CA VAL A 37 -4.61 -12.94 -26.08
C VAL A 37 -4.56 -13.41 -24.63
N GLY A 38 -3.67 -14.35 -24.33
CA GLY A 38 -3.38 -14.76 -22.96
C GLY A 38 -2.68 -13.65 -22.17
N ALA A 39 -3.02 -13.52 -20.89
CA ALA A 39 -2.37 -12.62 -19.94
C ALA A 39 -2.33 -13.25 -18.53
N GLY A 40 -1.45 -12.72 -17.67
CA GLY A 40 -1.30 -13.19 -16.29
C GLY A 40 -1.16 -14.72 -16.17
N ARG A 41 -1.84 -15.29 -15.17
CA ARG A 41 -2.06 -16.74 -15.06
C ARG A 41 -3.22 -17.15 -15.96
N MET A 42 -4.43 -16.67 -15.67
CA MET A 42 -5.65 -17.11 -16.37
C MET A 42 -6.38 -16.08 -17.19
N ASP A 43 -5.86 -14.87 -17.28
CA ASP A 43 -6.57 -13.78 -17.91
C ASP A 43 -6.59 -13.95 -19.43
N LEU A 44 -7.72 -13.58 -20.03
CA LEU A 44 -7.86 -13.41 -21.46
C LEU A 44 -8.19 -11.95 -21.75
N VAL A 45 -7.46 -11.34 -22.67
CA VAL A 45 -7.69 -9.95 -23.08
C VAL A 45 -8.19 -9.94 -24.52
N VAL A 46 -9.34 -9.31 -24.74
CA VAL A 46 -9.84 -9.05 -26.08
C VAL A 46 -9.22 -7.75 -26.58
N VAL A 47 -8.55 -7.83 -27.72
CA VAL A 47 -7.78 -6.74 -28.33
C VAL A 47 -8.30 -6.49 -29.73
N GLU A 48 -8.42 -5.22 -30.10
CA GLU A 48 -8.69 -4.79 -31.46
C GLU A 48 -7.51 -3.94 -31.95
N GLY A 49 -6.74 -4.45 -32.91
CA GLY A 49 -5.42 -3.90 -33.24
C GLY A 49 -4.48 -4.02 -32.03
N ASP A 50 -4.04 -2.88 -31.47
CA ASP A 50 -3.25 -2.82 -30.23
C ASP A 50 -4.06 -2.33 -29.01
N ARG A 51 -5.37 -2.10 -29.19
CA ARG A 51 -6.22 -1.55 -28.13
C ARG A 51 -6.93 -2.67 -27.37
N ALA A 52 -6.66 -2.79 -26.07
CA ALA A 52 -7.44 -3.64 -25.20
C ALA A 52 -8.90 -3.13 -25.10
N ARG A 53 -9.85 -4.00 -25.43
CA ARG A 53 -11.30 -3.72 -25.35
C ARG A 53 -11.84 -4.11 -23.99
N PHE A 54 -11.65 -5.36 -23.58
CA PHE A 54 -12.00 -5.81 -22.24
C PHE A 54 -11.16 -7.02 -21.84
N ARG A 55 -11.15 -7.32 -20.54
CA ARG A 55 -10.43 -8.45 -19.97
C ARG A 55 -11.40 -9.36 -19.23
N LEU A 56 -11.27 -10.65 -19.49
CA LEU A 56 -11.82 -11.73 -18.70
C LEU A 56 -10.71 -12.15 -17.71
N GLU A 57 -10.83 -11.72 -16.45
CA GLU A 57 -9.85 -11.98 -15.39
C GLU A 57 -10.23 -13.26 -14.62
N GLY A 58 -9.26 -14.14 -14.40
CA GLY A 58 -9.50 -15.38 -13.64
C GLY A 58 -9.77 -15.09 -12.16
N LEU A 59 -10.81 -15.72 -11.61
CA LEU A 59 -11.18 -15.61 -10.20
C LEU A 59 -10.92 -16.92 -9.47
N THR A 60 -10.19 -16.82 -8.36
CA THR A 60 -9.98 -17.89 -7.40
C THR A 60 -10.04 -17.27 -6.01
N VAL A 61 -11.15 -17.50 -5.32
CA VAL A 61 -11.48 -16.82 -4.07
C VAL A 61 -12.05 -17.84 -3.09
N GLY A 62 -11.51 -17.86 -1.88
CA GLY A 62 -11.99 -18.72 -0.80
C GLY A 62 -13.29 -18.22 -0.20
N GLN A 63 -13.88 -19.03 0.68
CA GLN A 63 -15.07 -18.63 1.40
C GLN A 63 -14.82 -17.34 2.19
N HIS A 64 -15.81 -16.45 2.24
CA HIS A 64 -15.75 -15.11 2.82
C HIS A 64 -14.66 -14.21 2.22
N TRP A 65 -14.41 -14.35 0.91
CA TRP A 65 -13.47 -13.51 0.16
C TRP A 65 -12.00 -13.65 0.57
N ILE A 66 -11.64 -14.81 1.16
CA ILE A 66 -10.25 -15.11 1.53
C ILE A 66 -9.41 -15.32 0.26
N HIS A 67 -8.29 -14.63 0.16
CA HIS A 67 -7.40 -14.79 -0.99
C HIS A 67 -6.57 -16.10 -0.91
N PRO A 68 -6.35 -16.78 -2.05
CA PRO A 68 -5.51 -17.96 -2.10
C PRO A 68 -4.03 -17.61 -1.94
N LYS A 69 -3.24 -18.56 -1.46
CA LYS A 69 -1.79 -18.57 -1.71
C LYS A 69 -1.53 -19.32 -3.03
N LEU A 70 -1.26 -18.56 -4.09
CA LEU A 70 -0.88 -19.10 -5.39
C LEU A 70 0.64 -19.20 -5.53
N GLY A 71 1.12 -20.25 -6.18
CA GLY A 71 2.51 -20.47 -6.53
C GLY A 71 2.96 -19.69 -7.77
N GLU A 72 4.13 -20.07 -8.27
CA GLU A 72 4.79 -19.43 -9.43
C GLU A 72 4.50 -20.14 -10.75
N SER A 73 3.52 -21.04 -10.77
CA SER A 73 3.15 -21.79 -11.97
C SER A 73 2.79 -20.85 -13.13
N LYS A 74 3.37 -21.11 -14.31
CA LYS A 74 3.16 -20.30 -15.51
C LYS A 74 2.31 -21.06 -16.53
N PRO A 75 1.39 -20.38 -17.23
CA PRO A 75 0.65 -21.00 -18.32
C PRO A 75 1.58 -21.38 -19.47
N VAL A 76 1.30 -22.52 -20.10
CA VAL A 76 1.99 -23.01 -21.29
C VAL A 76 1.09 -22.87 -22.51
N ALA A 77 1.70 -22.54 -23.65
CA ALA A 77 1.04 -22.55 -24.94
C ALA A 77 1.42 -23.82 -25.70
N GLU A 78 0.46 -24.69 -25.97
CA GLU A 78 0.70 -25.96 -26.65
C GLU A 78 -0.43 -26.26 -27.63
N ASN A 79 -0.10 -26.58 -28.89
CA ASN A 79 -1.06 -26.96 -29.93
C ASN A 79 -2.24 -25.96 -30.08
N GLY A 80 -1.95 -24.66 -29.98
CA GLY A 80 -2.96 -23.60 -30.08
C GLY A 80 -3.83 -23.42 -28.83
N ARG A 81 -3.49 -24.07 -27.72
CA ARG A 81 -4.17 -23.97 -26.43
C ARG A 81 -3.31 -23.28 -25.41
N ARG A 82 -3.94 -22.61 -24.46
CA ARG A 82 -3.31 -22.05 -23.26
C ARG A 82 -3.72 -22.89 -22.07
N ILE A 83 -2.76 -23.47 -21.37
CA ILE A 83 -3.00 -24.37 -20.25
C ILE A 83 -2.28 -23.83 -19.02
N TRP A 84 -2.97 -23.74 -17.91
CA TRP A 84 -2.38 -23.43 -16.61
C TRP A 84 -2.81 -24.47 -15.60
N GLU A 85 -1.87 -24.93 -14.79
CA GLU A 85 -2.10 -25.89 -13.73
C GLU A 85 -1.39 -25.46 -12.47
N GLU A 86 -2.07 -25.60 -11.34
CA GLU A 86 -1.47 -25.38 -10.04
C GLU A 86 -2.03 -26.37 -9.02
N LYS A 87 -1.14 -26.98 -8.25
CA LYS A 87 -1.49 -28.01 -7.27
C LYS A 87 -1.45 -27.45 -5.85
N GLY A 88 -2.32 -27.98 -4.99
CA GLY A 88 -2.28 -27.68 -3.56
C GLY A 88 -2.68 -26.24 -3.18
N VAL A 89 -3.46 -25.55 -4.02
CA VAL A 89 -3.92 -24.19 -3.76
C VAL A 89 -4.78 -24.16 -2.51
N GLY A 90 -4.39 -23.36 -1.51
CA GLY A 90 -5.11 -23.20 -0.25
C GLY A 90 -5.47 -21.74 0.03
N PHE A 91 -6.50 -21.54 0.86
CA PHE A 91 -7.00 -20.23 1.29
C PHE A 91 -6.65 -20.01 2.76
N TYR A 92 -6.10 -18.86 3.12
CA TYR A 92 -5.55 -18.62 4.46
C TYR A 92 -6.12 -17.33 5.03
N LYS A 93 -6.67 -17.38 6.24
CA LYS A 93 -7.27 -16.20 6.87
C LYS A 93 -6.20 -15.14 7.13
N ASP A 94 -5.05 -15.57 7.65
CA ASP A 94 -3.91 -14.73 7.92
C ASP A 94 -2.64 -15.24 7.22
N TRP A 95 -1.69 -14.36 6.94
CA TRP A 95 -0.50 -14.73 6.16
C TRP A 95 0.43 -15.73 6.89
N TRP A 96 0.41 -15.74 8.22
CA TRP A 96 1.17 -16.65 9.08
C TRP A 96 0.50 -18.02 9.31
N ASP A 97 -0.74 -18.20 8.86
CA ASP A 97 -1.43 -19.48 9.02
C ASP A 97 -0.68 -20.59 8.26
N LYS A 98 -0.45 -21.71 8.97
CA LYS A 98 0.25 -22.89 8.42
C LYS A 98 -0.70 -23.78 7.61
N GLU A 99 -1.94 -23.88 8.05
CA GLU A 99 -2.98 -24.69 7.42
C GLU A 99 -4.05 -23.82 6.76
N PRO A 100 -4.60 -24.23 5.60
CA PRO A 100 -5.63 -23.48 4.90
C PRO A 100 -7.02 -23.70 5.53
N THR A 101 -7.89 -22.71 5.36
CA THR A 101 -9.32 -22.81 5.66
C THR A 101 -9.99 -23.64 4.58
N GLY A 102 -10.42 -24.86 4.91
CA GLY A 102 -11.08 -25.75 3.96
C GLY A 102 -10.12 -26.34 2.93
N GLY A 103 -9.05 -26.99 3.40
CA GLY A 103 -8.17 -27.86 2.61
C GLY A 103 -7.52 -27.22 1.38
N ARG A 104 -7.20 -28.06 0.38
CA ARG A 104 -6.48 -27.65 -0.83
C ARG A 104 -7.15 -28.10 -2.11
N HIS A 105 -6.83 -27.40 -3.20
CA HIS A 105 -7.38 -27.63 -4.53
C HIS A 105 -6.26 -27.75 -5.57
N ASP A 106 -6.34 -28.78 -6.40
CA ASP A 106 -5.62 -28.82 -7.66
C ASP A 106 -6.48 -28.14 -8.73
N LEU A 107 -5.97 -27.06 -9.30
CA LEU A 107 -6.63 -26.24 -10.32
C LEU A 107 -6.01 -26.51 -11.68
N ARG A 108 -6.85 -26.69 -12.70
CA ARG A 108 -6.46 -26.73 -14.09
C ARG A 108 -7.41 -25.85 -14.88
N LEU A 109 -6.86 -24.98 -15.71
CA LEU A 109 -7.64 -24.21 -16.67
C LEU A 109 -7.02 -24.31 -18.07
N GLU A 110 -7.88 -24.46 -19.07
CA GLU A 110 -7.49 -24.62 -20.47
C GLU A 110 -8.34 -23.68 -21.35
N ALA A 111 -7.69 -22.87 -22.17
CA ALA A 111 -8.36 -21.99 -23.13
C ALA A 111 -7.93 -22.32 -24.57
N ALA A 112 -8.90 -22.41 -25.47
CA ALA A 112 -8.66 -22.71 -26.89
C ALA A 112 -9.68 -22.00 -27.79
N LYS A 113 -9.27 -21.68 -29.03
CA LYS A 113 -10.17 -21.15 -30.04
C LYS A 113 -11.24 -22.19 -30.40
N GLU A 114 -12.48 -21.76 -30.51
CA GLU A 114 -13.62 -22.55 -30.98
C GLU A 114 -14.31 -21.80 -32.13
N GLY A 115 -14.46 -22.46 -33.29
CA GLY A 115 -15.01 -21.82 -34.47
C GLY A 115 -14.19 -20.61 -34.94
N ASN A 116 -14.85 -19.62 -35.54
CA ASN A 116 -14.15 -18.47 -36.14
C ASN A 116 -13.99 -17.29 -35.17
N ASN A 117 -14.90 -17.14 -34.21
CA ASN A 117 -15.08 -15.94 -33.39
C ASN A 117 -15.24 -16.25 -31.89
N ALA A 118 -14.90 -17.46 -31.43
CA ALA A 118 -15.06 -17.83 -30.02
C ALA A 118 -13.80 -18.42 -29.39
N VAL A 119 -13.71 -18.30 -28.06
CA VAL A 119 -12.74 -18.98 -27.20
C VAL A 119 -13.50 -19.73 -26.12
N ARG A 120 -13.19 -21.01 -25.97
CA ARG A 120 -13.67 -21.85 -24.88
C ARG A 120 -12.63 -21.87 -23.77
N VAL A 121 -13.09 -21.77 -22.54
CA VAL A 121 -12.32 -21.96 -21.32
C VAL A 121 -12.92 -23.10 -20.52
N GLU A 122 -12.12 -24.10 -20.23
CA GLU A 122 -12.45 -25.23 -19.35
C GLU A 122 -11.72 -25.05 -18.03
N LEU A 123 -12.48 -24.88 -16.94
CA LEU A 123 -11.99 -24.82 -15.58
C LEU A 123 -12.27 -26.15 -14.89
N GLN A 124 -11.25 -26.71 -14.24
CA GLN A 124 -11.36 -27.89 -13.40
C GLN A 124 -10.73 -27.61 -12.03
N ALA A 125 -11.41 -28.05 -10.97
CA ALA A 125 -10.87 -28.05 -9.62
C ALA A 125 -11.07 -29.41 -8.95
N ARG A 126 -10.03 -29.92 -8.31
CA ARG A 126 -10.05 -31.17 -7.53
C ARG A 126 -9.68 -30.88 -6.07
N PRO A 127 -10.63 -30.91 -5.14
CA PRO A 127 -10.35 -30.69 -3.73
C PRO A 127 -9.76 -31.96 -3.09
N ASP A 128 -8.92 -31.83 -2.07
CA ASP A 128 -8.44 -32.95 -1.24
C ASP A 128 -9.44 -33.36 -0.13
N HIS A 129 -10.56 -32.67 -0.02
CA HIS A 129 -11.65 -32.87 0.94
C HIS A 129 -13.00 -32.59 0.27
N GLU A 130 -14.10 -32.75 1.01
CA GLU A 130 -15.44 -32.42 0.50
C GLU A 130 -15.62 -30.89 0.40
N GLN A 131 -15.88 -30.36 -0.79
CA GLN A 131 -15.95 -28.91 -1.06
C GLN A 131 -17.27 -28.48 -1.70
N VAL A 132 -17.78 -27.33 -1.26
CA VAL A 132 -18.83 -26.55 -1.95
C VAL A 132 -18.19 -25.48 -2.84
N TYR A 133 -18.47 -25.50 -4.14
CA TYR A 133 -18.10 -24.42 -5.05
C TYR A 133 -19.34 -23.56 -5.33
N ALA A 134 -19.26 -22.27 -5.04
CA ALA A 134 -20.39 -21.36 -5.09
C ALA A 134 -19.92 -19.89 -5.10
N PHE A 135 -20.85 -18.95 -4.95
CA PHE A 135 -20.53 -17.56 -4.62
C PHE A 135 -19.68 -17.51 -3.33
N PRO A 136 -18.66 -16.63 -3.21
CA PRO A 136 -17.71 -16.66 -2.08
C PRO A 136 -18.32 -16.56 -0.67
N ASN A 137 -19.55 -16.07 -0.50
CA ASN A 137 -20.20 -16.10 0.82
C ASN A 137 -20.66 -17.51 1.22
N ASP A 138 -20.91 -18.38 0.25
CA ASP A 138 -21.51 -19.71 0.42
C ASP A 138 -20.52 -20.86 0.19
N GLY A 139 -19.36 -20.59 -0.41
CA GLY A 139 -18.33 -21.59 -0.70
C GLY A 139 -17.07 -21.01 -1.36
N VAL A 140 -16.28 -21.88 -2.00
CA VAL A 140 -15.11 -21.45 -2.79
C VAL A 140 -15.58 -20.97 -4.16
N GLY A 141 -15.27 -19.72 -4.49
CA GLY A 141 -15.60 -19.08 -5.75
C GLY A 141 -14.49 -19.25 -6.79
N LEU A 142 -14.76 -20.05 -7.81
CA LEU A 142 -13.88 -20.20 -8.98
C LEU A 142 -14.61 -19.73 -10.23
N GLY A 143 -13.90 -19.08 -11.15
CA GLY A 143 -14.48 -18.66 -12.42
C GLY A 143 -13.76 -17.46 -12.99
N PHE A 144 -14.52 -16.47 -13.47
CA PHE A 144 -13.97 -15.31 -14.16
C PHE A 144 -14.75 -14.05 -13.83
N LYS A 145 -14.19 -12.88 -14.12
CA LYS A 145 -14.97 -11.65 -14.24
C LYS A 145 -14.63 -10.89 -15.51
N ILE A 146 -15.61 -10.19 -16.05
CA ILE A 146 -15.31 -9.04 -16.91
C ILE A 146 -14.99 -7.89 -15.98
N VAL A 147 -13.74 -7.43 -16.03
CA VAL A 147 -13.30 -6.25 -15.27
C VAL A 147 -13.96 -4.99 -15.83
N LYS A 148 -14.07 -3.97 -14.98
CA LYS A 148 -14.56 -2.64 -15.38
C LYS A 148 -13.85 -2.17 -16.66
N SER A 149 -14.63 -1.98 -17.73
CA SER A 149 -14.13 -1.55 -19.03
C SER A 149 -15.02 -0.43 -19.60
N PRO A 150 -14.42 0.58 -20.26
CA PRO A 150 -15.19 1.59 -21.00
C PRO A 150 -15.91 1.01 -22.24
N TYR A 151 -15.52 -0.18 -22.70
CA TYR A 151 -15.98 -0.75 -23.97
C TYR A 151 -17.48 -1.00 -24.03
N PHE A 152 -18.05 -1.52 -22.95
CA PHE A 152 -19.48 -1.84 -22.86
C PHE A 152 -20.30 -0.74 -22.16
N ARG A 153 -19.69 0.39 -21.81
CA ARG A 153 -20.36 1.45 -21.03
C ARG A 153 -21.52 2.04 -21.82
N GLY A 154 -22.68 2.19 -21.16
CA GLY A 154 -23.91 2.69 -21.78
C GLY A 154 -24.59 1.65 -22.67
N GLY A 155 -24.14 0.40 -22.59
CA GLY A 155 -24.68 -0.74 -23.32
C GLY A 155 -25.82 -1.43 -22.58
N ALA A 156 -26.08 -2.68 -22.97
CA ALA A 156 -27.11 -3.52 -22.38
C ALA A 156 -26.59 -4.93 -22.11
N CYS A 157 -27.24 -5.63 -21.19
CA CYS A 157 -26.92 -6.98 -20.79
C CYS A 157 -28.19 -7.83 -20.78
N ARG A 158 -28.16 -9.00 -21.41
CA ARG A 158 -29.26 -9.96 -21.42
C ARG A 158 -28.77 -11.25 -20.78
N LEU A 159 -29.36 -11.62 -19.66
CA LEU A 159 -29.08 -12.87 -18.97
C LEU A 159 -30.16 -13.89 -19.33
N GLU A 160 -29.75 -15.12 -19.61
CA GLU A 160 -30.65 -16.26 -19.81
C GLU A 160 -30.39 -17.28 -18.71
N LEU A 161 -31.43 -17.67 -17.99
CA LEU A 161 -31.36 -18.65 -16.90
C LEU A 161 -31.67 -20.06 -17.40
N ALA A 162 -31.30 -21.06 -16.60
CA ALA A 162 -31.48 -22.47 -16.92
C ALA A 162 -32.95 -22.87 -17.11
N ASP A 163 -33.88 -22.18 -16.46
CA ASP A 163 -35.34 -22.39 -16.57
C ASP A 163 -35.96 -21.71 -17.81
N GLY A 164 -35.16 -21.00 -18.61
CA GLY A 164 -35.61 -20.23 -19.77
C GLY A 164 -35.99 -18.78 -19.46
N THR A 165 -35.93 -18.34 -18.20
CA THR A 165 -36.14 -16.94 -17.83
C THR A 165 -35.10 -16.05 -18.49
N VAL A 166 -35.54 -14.91 -19.05
CA VAL A 166 -34.69 -13.90 -19.67
C VAL A 166 -34.78 -12.60 -18.89
N LEU A 167 -33.62 -12.01 -18.56
CA LEU A 167 -33.51 -10.73 -17.88
C LEU A 167 -32.73 -9.74 -18.76
N ASP A 168 -33.41 -8.74 -19.32
CA ASP A 168 -32.78 -7.62 -20.02
C ASP A 168 -32.51 -6.47 -19.03
N LYS A 169 -31.26 -6.01 -18.98
CA LYS A 169 -30.76 -5.00 -18.02
C LYS A 169 -29.78 -4.02 -18.71
N PRO A 170 -29.55 -2.82 -18.16
CA PRO A 170 -28.46 -1.95 -18.64
C PRO A 170 -27.08 -2.55 -18.33
N TYR A 171 -26.04 -2.08 -19.03
CA TYR A 171 -24.64 -2.37 -18.69
C TYR A 171 -23.83 -1.08 -18.45
N PRO A 172 -23.06 -0.96 -17.34
CA PRO A 172 -22.80 -1.98 -16.31
C PRO A 172 -24.04 -2.46 -15.57
N LEU A 173 -24.04 -3.74 -15.19
CA LEU A 173 -25.18 -4.35 -14.51
C LEU A 173 -25.30 -3.75 -13.09
N PRO A 174 -26.49 -3.34 -12.64
CA PRO A 174 -26.70 -2.90 -11.25
C PRO A 174 -26.30 -4.01 -10.27
N ARG A 175 -25.91 -3.61 -9.05
CA ARG A 175 -25.50 -4.56 -8.02
C ARG A 175 -26.60 -5.58 -7.73
N ASP A 176 -26.35 -6.83 -8.07
CA ASP A 176 -27.33 -7.92 -7.97
C ASP A 176 -26.65 -9.30 -8.05
N GLY A 177 -27.40 -10.35 -7.71
CA GLY A 177 -26.99 -11.75 -7.81
C GLY A 177 -28.01 -12.56 -8.61
N HIS A 178 -27.53 -13.36 -9.57
CA HIS A 178 -28.36 -14.17 -10.45
C HIS A 178 -27.87 -15.62 -10.45
N PRO A 179 -28.63 -16.57 -9.86
CA PRO A 179 -28.26 -17.98 -9.88
C PRO A 179 -28.63 -18.65 -11.21
N LYS A 180 -27.98 -19.80 -11.48
CA LYS A 180 -28.30 -20.70 -12.62
C LYS A 180 -28.37 -19.98 -13.97
N VAL A 181 -27.46 -19.05 -14.23
CA VAL A 181 -27.35 -18.35 -15.51
C VAL A 181 -26.65 -19.25 -16.51
N LYS A 182 -27.28 -19.51 -17.65
CA LYS A 182 -26.72 -20.34 -18.74
C LYS A 182 -26.03 -19.50 -19.81
N SER A 183 -26.42 -18.24 -19.99
CA SER A 183 -25.75 -17.33 -20.91
C SER A 183 -25.91 -15.86 -20.51
N VAL A 184 -24.95 -15.04 -20.93
CA VAL A 184 -24.97 -13.58 -20.83
C VAL A 184 -24.59 -13.00 -22.19
N GLN A 185 -25.41 -12.11 -22.73
CA GLN A 185 -25.08 -11.28 -23.88
C GLN A 185 -24.83 -9.85 -23.42
N ILE A 186 -23.67 -9.29 -23.71
CA ILE A 186 -23.29 -7.92 -23.39
C ILE A 186 -23.17 -7.15 -24.69
N LYS A 187 -23.95 -6.09 -24.81
CA LYS A 187 -24.00 -5.22 -25.97
C LYS A 187 -23.31 -3.91 -25.66
N THR A 188 -22.47 -3.41 -26.56
CA THR A 188 -21.97 -2.04 -26.50
C THR A 188 -23.10 -1.04 -26.80
N ALA A 189 -22.86 0.25 -26.54
CA ALA A 189 -23.80 1.31 -26.92
C ALA A 189 -24.05 1.38 -28.46
N THR A 190 -23.14 0.84 -29.27
CA THR A 190 -23.26 0.75 -30.73
C THR A 190 -23.92 -0.55 -31.22
N GLY A 191 -24.29 -1.46 -30.31
CA GLY A 191 -24.99 -2.70 -30.63
C GLY A 191 -24.09 -3.91 -30.91
N GLU A 192 -22.77 -3.76 -30.85
CA GLU A 192 -21.84 -4.89 -30.95
C GLU A 192 -21.99 -5.81 -29.74
N THR A 193 -22.02 -7.13 -29.96
CA THR A 193 -22.38 -8.10 -28.91
C THR A 193 -21.24 -9.06 -28.63
N ALA A 194 -20.93 -9.25 -27.33
CA ALA A 194 -20.16 -10.37 -26.83
C ALA A 194 -21.09 -11.31 -26.04
N THR A 195 -21.02 -12.60 -26.31
CA THR A 195 -21.83 -13.62 -25.64
C THR A 195 -20.94 -14.55 -24.83
N LEU A 196 -21.32 -14.80 -23.58
CA LEU A 196 -20.72 -15.81 -22.71
C LEU A 196 -21.77 -16.89 -22.45
N SER A 197 -21.47 -18.14 -22.75
CA SER A 197 -22.32 -19.30 -22.41
C SER A 197 -21.61 -20.23 -21.44
N PHE A 198 -22.37 -20.84 -20.54
CA PHE A 198 -21.84 -21.57 -19.38
C PHE A 198 -22.41 -22.98 -19.31
N GLU A 199 -21.54 -23.97 -19.12
CA GLU A 199 -21.93 -25.36 -18.89
C GLU A 199 -21.12 -25.97 -17.72
N PRO A 200 -21.75 -26.33 -16.59
CA PRO A 200 -23.16 -26.09 -16.27
C PRO A 200 -23.47 -24.59 -16.09
N PRO A 201 -24.76 -24.20 -15.96
CA PRO A 201 -25.15 -22.85 -15.58
C PRO A 201 -24.50 -22.43 -14.26
N LEU A 202 -24.10 -21.16 -14.16
CA LEU A 202 -23.29 -20.64 -13.05
C LEU A 202 -23.94 -19.46 -12.32
N PHE A 203 -23.32 -18.97 -11.26
CA PHE A 203 -23.80 -17.81 -10.51
C PHE A 203 -23.16 -16.52 -11.05
N ILE A 204 -23.98 -15.54 -11.42
CA ILE A 204 -23.52 -14.19 -11.79
C ILE A 204 -23.69 -13.25 -10.60
N HIS A 205 -22.62 -12.55 -10.23
CA HIS A 205 -22.70 -11.41 -9.32
C HIS A 205 -22.21 -10.14 -10.02
N ALA A 206 -23.00 -9.08 -9.99
CA ALA A 206 -22.56 -7.76 -10.41
C ALA A 206 -22.27 -6.86 -9.20
N ASP A 207 -21.09 -6.25 -9.19
CA ASP A 207 -20.70 -5.23 -8.22
C ASP A 207 -19.54 -4.40 -8.79
N ASN A 208 -19.46 -3.12 -8.44
CA ASN A 208 -18.38 -2.20 -8.87
C ASN A 208 -18.12 -2.18 -10.40
N ASP A 209 -19.18 -2.18 -11.22
CA ASP A 209 -19.13 -2.29 -12.69
C ASP A 209 -18.49 -3.60 -13.23
N GLU A 210 -18.27 -4.61 -12.39
CA GLU A 210 -17.76 -5.92 -12.79
C GLU A 210 -18.91 -6.92 -12.96
N LEU A 211 -18.78 -7.81 -13.94
CA LEU A 211 -19.64 -8.98 -14.09
C LEU A 211 -18.84 -10.21 -13.66
N ARG A 212 -19.09 -10.72 -12.46
CA ARG A 212 -18.38 -11.87 -11.87
C ARG A 212 -19.19 -13.14 -12.12
N MET A 213 -18.51 -14.18 -12.60
CA MET A 213 -19.03 -15.49 -12.97
C MET A 213 -18.39 -16.53 -12.06
N PHE A 214 -19.16 -17.13 -11.17
CA PHE A 214 -18.69 -18.15 -10.24
C PHE A 214 -19.34 -19.49 -10.55
N SER A 215 -18.53 -20.53 -10.78
CA SER A 215 -18.97 -21.91 -10.86
C SER A 215 -19.83 -22.26 -9.66
N SER A 216 -20.98 -22.86 -9.91
CA SER A 216 -21.96 -23.18 -8.86
C SER A 216 -22.62 -24.54 -9.14
N PRO A 217 -21.84 -25.64 -9.22
CA PRO A 217 -22.40 -26.97 -9.42
C PRO A 217 -23.41 -27.32 -8.32
N GLU A 218 -24.39 -28.15 -8.64
CA GLU A 218 -25.32 -28.63 -7.63
C GLU A 218 -24.63 -29.59 -6.65
N GLY A 219 -24.74 -29.31 -5.36
CA GLY A 219 -24.20 -30.14 -4.29
C GLY A 219 -22.70 -29.95 -4.02
N LYS A 220 -22.10 -30.98 -3.41
CA LYS A 220 -20.70 -30.97 -2.96
C LYS A 220 -19.84 -31.80 -3.90
N THR A 221 -18.60 -31.35 -4.12
CA THR A 221 -17.57 -32.14 -4.79
C THR A 221 -16.83 -32.95 -3.75
N ALA A 222 -16.86 -34.28 -3.85
CA ALA A 222 -16.12 -35.16 -2.95
C ALA A 222 -14.59 -34.98 -3.10
N ALA A 223 -13.84 -35.38 -2.07
CA ALA A 223 -12.39 -35.43 -2.11
C ALA A 223 -11.88 -36.23 -3.32
N GLY A 224 -10.93 -35.68 -4.07
CA GLY A 224 -10.41 -36.25 -5.32
C GLY A 224 -11.38 -36.18 -6.52
N GLY A 225 -12.64 -35.81 -6.30
CA GLY A 225 -13.62 -35.52 -7.34
C GLY A 225 -13.25 -34.28 -8.15
N ALA A 226 -13.89 -34.09 -9.30
CA ALA A 226 -13.61 -32.96 -10.19
C ALA A 226 -14.85 -32.08 -10.37
N MET A 227 -14.78 -30.83 -9.91
CA MET A 227 -15.67 -29.78 -10.39
C MET A 227 -15.19 -29.37 -11.79
N LYS A 228 -16.13 -29.16 -12.72
CA LYS A 228 -15.85 -28.70 -14.08
C LYS A 228 -16.77 -27.54 -14.43
N GLN A 229 -16.23 -26.54 -15.12
CA GLN A 229 -16.97 -25.41 -15.66
C GLN A 229 -16.44 -25.07 -17.04
N SER A 230 -17.30 -25.12 -18.05
CA SER A 230 -17.05 -24.62 -19.39
C SER A 230 -17.61 -23.22 -19.54
N ILE A 231 -16.84 -22.33 -20.15
CA ILE A 231 -17.24 -20.97 -20.51
C ILE A 231 -16.84 -20.73 -21.96
N VAL A 232 -17.80 -20.43 -22.83
CA VAL A 232 -17.51 -20.07 -24.22
C VAL A 232 -17.80 -18.58 -24.41
N MET A 233 -16.76 -17.82 -24.75
CA MET A 233 -16.86 -16.42 -25.12
C MET A 233 -16.91 -16.28 -26.64
N THR A 234 -18.04 -15.85 -27.18
CA THR A 234 -18.24 -15.56 -28.60
C THR A 234 -18.27 -14.06 -28.85
N LEU A 235 -17.51 -13.59 -29.82
CA LEU A 235 -17.39 -12.17 -30.18
C LEU A 235 -18.09 -11.87 -31.50
N ALA A 236 -18.41 -10.59 -31.75
CA ALA A 236 -19.07 -10.15 -32.98
C ALA A 236 -18.21 -10.32 -34.25
N HIS A 237 -16.89 -10.45 -34.08
CA HIS A 237 -15.91 -10.48 -35.16
C HIS A 237 -15.10 -11.79 -35.14
N PRO A 238 -14.66 -12.29 -36.32
CA PRO A 238 -13.64 -13.34 -36.39
C PRO A 238 -12.42 -12.98 -35.55
N ILE A 239 -11.81 -13.96 -34.88
CA ILE A 239 -10.65 -13.71 -34.02
C ILE A 239 -9.42 -14.52 -34.39
N VAL A 240 -8.26 -13.99 -34.03
CA VAL A 240 -7.04 -14.77 -33.80
C VAL A 240 -6.89 -15.05 -32.31
N PHE A 241 -6.64 -16.31 -31.94
CA PHE A 241 -6.34 -16.66 -30.55
C PHE A 241 -4.83 -16.78 -30.37
N GLU A 242 -4.27 -16.01 -29.43
CA GLU A 242 -2.86 -16.03 -29.07
C GLU A 242 -2.73 -16.66 -27.67
N PRO A 243 -2.41 -17.98 -27.57
CA PRO A 243 -2.36 -18.66 -26.28
C PRO A 243 -1.18 -18.20 -25.40
N GLU A 244 -0.12 -17.67 -26.00
CA GLU A 244 1.02 -17.12 -25.28
C GLU A 244 0.68 -15.83 -24.54
N ASN A 245 1.50 -15.50 -23.53
CA ASN A 245 1.33 -14.27 -22.78
C ASN A 245 2.02 -13.10 -23.50
N ARG A 246 1.27 -12.37 -24.34
CA ARG A 246 1.77 -11.23 -25.12
C ARG A 246 2.35 -10.11 -24.26
N TRP A 247 1.81 -9.91 -23.05
CA TRP A 247 2.12 -8.78 -22.18
C TRP A 247 3.34 -9.02 -21.27
N VAL A 248 3.80 -10.26 -21.13
CA VAL A 248 5.01 -10.62 -20.37
C VAL A 248 6.09 -11.24 -21.23
N ASN A 249 6.03 -11.07 -22.57
CA ASN A 249 7.12 -11.49 -23.42
C ASN A 249 8.33 -10.56 -23.19
N THR A 250 9.16 -10.93 -22.23
CA THR A 250 10.36 -10.19 -21.84
C THR A 250 11.61 -10.67 -22.59
N LYS A 251 11.48 -11.51 -23.63
CA LYS A 251 12.63 -12.11 -24.33
C LYS A 251 13.60 -11.08 -24.91
N ASP A 252 13.07 -9.93 -25.30
CA ASP A 252 13.82 -8.82 -25.89
C ASP A 252 14.08 -7.69 -24.87
N TRP A 253 13.73 -7.89 -23.59
CA TRP A 253 13.98 -6.89 -22.55
C TRP A 253 15.47 -6.89 -22.20
N ILE A 254 16.01 -5.70 -21.97
CA ILE A 254 17.34 -5.54 -21.41
C ILE A 254 17.28 -6.03 -19.98
N VAL A 255 18.06 -7.07 -19.66
CA VAL A 255 18.17 -7.55 -18.28
C VAL A 255 18.87 -6.46 -17.46
N TYR A 256 18.13 -5.87 -16.54
CA TYR A 256 18.69 -4.95 -15.56
C TYR A 256 19.24 -5.76 -14.38
N GLU A 257 20.54 -6.09 -14.45
CA GLU A 257 21.27 -6.71 -13.34
C GLU A 257 21.86 -5.63 -12.45
N ASN A 258 21.12 -5.24 -11.40
CA ASN A 258 21.62 -4.28 -10.43
C ASN A 258 22.72 -4.93 -9.58
N GLN A 259 23.99 -4.59 -9.87
CA GLN A 259 25.15 -5.02 -9.10
C GLN A 259 25.21 -4.38 -7.69
N GLN A 260 24.30 -3.44 -7.37
CA GLN A 260 24.27 -2.66 -6.13
C GLN A 260 25.61 -1.95 -5.86
N ASP A 261 26.33 -1.56 -6.93
CA ASP A 261 27.59 -0.84 -6.82
C ASP A 261 27.34 0.65 -6.52
N PHE A 262 27.56 1.01 -5.26
CA PHE A 262 27.46 2.38 -4.77
C PHE A 262 28.80 3.07 -4.62
N SER A 263 29.88 2.51 -5.18
CA SER A 263 31.19 3.16 -5.17
C SER A 263 31.15 4.51 -5.92
N PRO A 264 31.95 5.51 -5.49
CA PRO A 264 32.02 6.82 -6.14
C PRO A 264 32.54 6.78 -7.58
N GLY A 265 32.27 7.83 -8.34
CA GLY A 265 32.83 8.04 -9.68
C GLY A 265 31.94 7.56 -10.84
N SER A 266 30.66 7.33 -10.57
CA SER A 266 29.68 7.03 -11.61
C SER A 266 29.24 8.30 -12.34
N VAL A 267 28.96 8.22 -13.64
CA VAL A 267 28.43 9.34 -14.43
C VAL A 267 27.04 9.82 -13.99
N ILE A 268 26.31 9.01 -13.21
CA ILE A 268 25.03 9.36 -12.58
C ILE A 268 25.17 9.63 -11.08
N GLY A 269 26.38 9.64 -10.55
CA GLY A 269 26.67 9.92 -9.15
C GLY A 269 26.51 11.40 -8.81
N ALA A 270 25.91 11.67 -7.65
CA ALA A 270 25.70 13.01 -7.10
C ALA A 270 26.46 13.23 -5.78
N GLU A 271 27.38 12.33 -5.42
CA GLU A 271 28.15 12.37 -4.18
C GLU A 271 29.06 13.61 -4.06
N ASP A 272 29.42 14.23 -5.19
CA ASP A 272 30.23 15.45 -5.24
C ASP A 272 29.38 16.73 -5.09
N TRP A 273 28.05 16.62 -5.04
CA TRP A 273 27.17 17.74 -4.70
C TRP A 273 27.07 17.96 -3.19
N LEU A 274 27.53 16.99 -2.39
CA LEU A 274 27.46 17.04 -0.94
C LEU A 274 28.71 17.73 -0.38
N ASP A 275 28.45 18.77 0.41
CA ASP A 275 29.47 19.51 1.12
C ASP A 275 30.00 18.69 2.33
N LYS A 276 31.17 18.08 2.16
CA LYS A 276 31.79 17.18 3.14
C LYS A 276 32.75 17.92 4.10
N PRO A 277 32.79 17.55 5.39
CA PRO A 277 31.82 16.73 6.11
C PRO A 277 30.53 17.52 6.41
N ALA A 278 29.45 16.82 6.74
CA ALA A 278 28.24 17.45 7.26
C ALA A 278 28.57 18.25 8.52
N GLY A 279 27.97 19.43 8.65
CA GLY A 279 28.24 20.36 9.73
C GLY A 279 29.40 21.34 9.46
N LYS A 280 30.10 21.25 8.32
CA LYS A 280 31.19 22.20 7.98
C LYS A 280 30.76 23.67 7.93
N HIS A 281 29.49 23.92 7.62
CA HIS A 281 28.89 25.27 7.57
C HIS A 281 28.32 25.73 8.93
N GLY A 282 28.50 24.93 9.98
CA GLY A 282 27.91 25.15 11.30
C GLY A 282 26.43 24.77 11.37
N TRP A 283 25.75 25.26 12.42
CA TRP A 283 24.37 24.90 12.73
C TRP A 283 23.37 25.34 11.65
N LEU A 284 22.40 24.47 11.38
CA LEU A 284 21.22 24.79 10.58
C LEU A 284 20.34 25.80 11.31
N LYS A 285 19.79 26.77 10.57
CA LYS A 285 18.85 27.78 11.05
C LYS A 285 17.70 27.92 10.07
N MET A 286 16.58 28.43 10.58
CA MET A 286 15.48 28.93 9.74
C MET A 286 15.68 30.41 9.46
N ASP A 287 15.57 30.80 8.20
CA ASP A 287 15.49 32.18 7.73
C ASP A 287 14.22 32.33 6.88
N GLY A 288 13.16 32.81 7.51
CA GLY A 288 11.83 32.86 6.91
C GLY A 288 11.33 31.47 6.49
N ASP A 289 11.15 31.28 5.18
CA ASP A 289 10.71 30.03 4.55
C ASP A 289 11.86 29.13 4.07
N ARG A 290 13.11 29.44 4.43
CA ARG A 290 14.31 28.74 3.97
C ARG A 290 15.15 28.22 5.12
N PHE A 291 15.98 27.25 4.79
CA PHE A 291 17.08 26.82 5.64
C PHE A 291 18.37 27.49 5.21
N VAL A 292 19.12 27.97 6.21
CA VAL A 292 20.46 28.54 6.05
C VAL A 292 21.39 27.97 7.12
N PHE A 293 22.66 27.77 6.80
CA PHE A 293 23.66 27.41 7.79
C PHE A 293 24.18 28.64 8.55
N ALA A 294 24.96 28.40 9.62
CA ALA A 294 25.45 29.46 10.49
C ALA A 294 26.35 30.48 9.78
N ASP A 295 27.05 30.06 8.72
CA ASP A 295 27.88 30.92 7.86
C ASP A 295 27.09 31.68 6.77
N GLY A 296 25.76 31.50 6.72
CA GLY A 296 24.88 32.14 5.74
C GLY A 296 24.65 31.34 4.46
N THR A 297 25.25 30.16 4.31
CA THR A 297 25.06 29.30 3.14
C THR A 297 23.62 28.77 3.08
N PRO A 298 22.84 29.05 2.01
CA PRO A 298 21.49 28.52 1.86
C PRO A 298 21.51 27.03 1.53
N VAL A 299 20.54 26.27 2.02
CA VAL A 299 20.45 24.82 1.78
C VAL A 299 19.03 24.38 1.48
N LYS A 300 18.91 23.36 0.61
CA LYS A 300 17.70 22.57 0.40
C LYS A 300 18.07 21.11 0.55
N PHE A 301 17.41 20.42 1.47
CA PHE A 301 17.70 19.01 1.69
C PHE A 301 16.89 18.13 0.73
N TRP A 302 17.59 17.28 0.00
CA TRP A 302 17.03 16.05 -0.57
C TRP A 302 17.22 14.94 0.46
N GLY A 303 16.13 14.44 1.03
CA GLY A 303 16.20 13.60 2.23
C GLY A 303 15.43 12.28 2.14
N THR A 304 15.81 11.35 3.01
CA THR A 304 15.18 10.03 3.17
C THR A 304 15.08 9.65 4.66
N ASN A 305 14.58 8.45 4.95
CA ASN A 305 14.43 7.90 6.30
C ASN A 305 15.13 6.55 6.42
N ILE A 306 15.62 6.25 7.62
CA ILE A 306 15.98 4.91 8.10
C ILE A 306 15.37 4.74 9.49
N SER A 307 14.96 3.52 9.85
CA SER A 307 14.15 3.28 11.05
C SER A 307 14.74 2.22 11.98
N TRP A 308 14.28 2.23 13.23
CA TRP A 308 14.46 1.15 14.20
C TRP A 308 15.92 0.89 14.60
N GLU A 309 16.40 -0.34 14.50
CA GLU A 309 17.81 -0.68 14.73
C GLU A 309 18.66 -0.66 13.45
N ASP A 310 18.08 -0.36 12.28
CA ASP A 310 18.81 -0.42 11.00
C ASP A 310 19.95 0.61 10.93
N MET A 311 19.84 1.74 11.65
CA MET A 311 20.92 2.73 11.81
C MET A 311 21.97 2.31 12.86
N ALA A 312 21.83 1.13 13.46
CA ALA A 312 22.83 0.46 14.30
C ALA A 312 23.30 -0.86 13.66
N CYS A 313 23.36 -0.89 12.33
CA CYS A 313 23.92 -1.99 11.54
C CYS A 313 25.46 -2.08 11.66
N PRO A 314 26.08 -3.21 11.27
CA PRO A 314 27.53 -3.34 11.20
C PRO A 314 28.18 -2.22 10.36
N HIS A 315 29.43 -1.86 10.67
CA HIS A 315 30.12 -0.72 10.05
C HIS A 315 30.16 -0.77 8.52
N GLU A 316 30.43 -1.95 7.94
CA GLU A 316 30.45 -2.14 6.50
C GLU A 316 29.09 -1.83 5.86
N GLU A 317 28.00 -2.26 6.49
CA GLU A 317 26.65 -2.00 6.02
C GLU A 317 26.29 -0.51 6.17
N ALA A 318 26.70 0.13 7.27
CA ALA A 318 26.54 1.57 7.46
C ALA A 318 27.26 2.36 6.35
N ASP A 319 28.47 1.95 5.98
CA ASP A 319 29.20 2.55 4.86
C ASP A 319 28.50 2.33 3.52
N GLN A 320 28.00 1.13 3.24
CA GLN A 320 27.24 0.84 2.02
C GLN A 320 25.98 1.69 1.90
N TRP A 321 25.19 1.83 2.97
CA TRP A 321 24.00 2.69 2.99
C TRP A 321 24.35 4.16 2.77
N ASN A 322 25.37 4.66 3.47
CA ASN A 322 25.76 6.05 3.35
C ASN A 322 26.43 6.36 1.99
N ASP A 323 27.18 5.43 1.40
CA ASP A 323 27.71 5.55 0.03
C ASP A 323 26.58 5.58 -1.00
N LYS A 324 25.59 4.70 -0.85
CA LYS A 324 24.38 4.71 -1.69
C LYS A 324 23.67 6.05 -1.65
N TRP A 325 23.42 6.56 -0.46
CA TRP A 325 22.73 7.84 -0.29
C TRP A 325 23.54 9.01 -0.83
N ALA A 326 24.86 9.04 -0.57
CA ALA A 326 25.74 10.04 -1.16
C ALA A 326 25.68 10.00 -2.69
N LYS A 327 25.80 8.81 -3.30
CA LYS A 327 25.73 8.61 -4.76
C LYS A 327 24.40 9.08 -5.36
N LEU A 328 23.31 8.97 -4.60
CA LEU A 328 21.97 9.45 -4.99
C LEU A 328 21.71 10.93 -4.62
N GLY A 329 22.71 11.64 -4.10
CA GLY A 329 22.62 13.06 -3.74
C GLY A 329 21.77 13.32 -2.49
N VAL A 330 21.52 12.31 -1.66
CA VAL A 330 20.80 12.45 -0.39
C VAL A 330 21.69 13.23 0.57
N SER A 331 21.18 14.36 1.03
CA SER A 331 21.88 15.34 1.87
C SER A 331 21.39 15.33 3.33
N LEU A 332 20.27 14.66 3.61
CA LEU A 332 19.72 14.51 4.94
C LEU A 332 19.05 13.14 5.15
N VAL A 333 19.29 12.50 6.28
CA VAL A 333 18.62 11.25 6.67
C VAL A 333 17.93 11.42 8.01
N ARG A 334 16.62 11.17 8.03
CA ARG A 334 15.83 11.11 9.27
C ARG A 334 16.01 9.75 9.91
N LEU A 335 16.62 9.74 11.11
CA LEU A 335 16.76 8.58 11.96
C LEU A 335 15.51 8.43 12.81
N HIS A 336 14.74 7.37 12.55
CA HIS A 336 13.38 7.26 13.02
C HIS A 336 13.15 6.08 13.98
N LYS A 337 12.43 6.30 15.09
CA LYS A 337 11.95 5.26 16.02
C LYS A 337 13.07 4.40 16.64
N PHE A 338 14.19 5.00 17.04
CA PHE A 338 15.37 4.23 17.48
C PHE A 338 15.55 4.17 19.00
N LEU A 339 14.81 4.97 19.79
CA LEU A 339 14.91 4.94 21.27
C LEU A 339 13.99 3.90 21.94
N ASP A 340 13.89 2.71 21.35
CA ASP A 340 13.25 1.52 21.94
C ASP A 340 14.29 0.39 22.06
N HIS A 341 13.88 -0.84 22.36
CA HIS A 341 14.74 -2.00 22.56
C HIS A 341 14.46 -3.12 21.53
N ASP A 342 15.28 -4.18 21.56
CA ASP A 342 15.23 -5.31 20.63
C ASP A 342 15.24 -4.82 19.16
N TRP A 343 14.47 -5.44 18.27
CA TRP A 343 14.40 -5.04 16.86
C TRP A 343 13.92 -3.59 16.66
N ALA A 344 13.28 -3.00 17.67
CA ALA A 344 12.70 -1.66 17.59
C ALA A 344 13.67 -0.54 18.02
N GLY A 345 14.90 -0.84 18.44
CA GLY A 345 15.83 0.24 18.74
C GLY A 345 17.13 -0.14 19.43
N ILE A 346 17.79 0.88 19.99
CA ILE A 346 19.16 0.82 20.50
C ILE A 346 19.26 0.91 22.03
N MET A 347 18.14 0.81 22.74
CA MET A 347 18.09 0.81 24.21
C MET A 347 18.03 -0.61 24.78
N THR A 348 18.34 -0.76 26.06
CA THR A 348 18.12 -2.02 26.77
C THR A 348 16.64 -2.20 27.12
N LYS A 349 16.23 -3.47 27.27
CA LYS A 349 14.86 -3.82 27.65
C LYS A 349 14.55 -3.45 29.10
N GLU A 350 15.58 -3.48 29.96
CA GLU A 350 15.45 -3.24 31.39
C GLU A 350 15.26 -1.74 31.69
N ASP A 351 15.94 -0.88 30.95
CA ASP A 351 15.92 0.57 31.15
C ASP A 351 16.09 1.30 29.81
N HIS A 352 15.02 1.93 29.32
CA HIS A 352 15.08 2.67 28.06
C HIS A 352 16.01 3.91 28.11
N MET A 353 16.53 4.26 29.29
CA MET A 353 17.53 5.32 29.47
C MET A 353 18.96 4.81 29.26
N VAL A 354 19.16 3.49 29.15
CA VAL A 354 20.47 2.86 28.99
C VAL A 354 20.58 2.33 27.56
N PRO A 355 21.51 2.87 26.74
CA PRO A 355 21.77 2.31 25.42
C PRO A 355 22.35 0.90 25.50
N ASP A 356 21.94 0.03 24.58
CA ASP A 356 22.60 -1.25 24.35
C ASP A 356 24.07 -1.00 23.93
N PRO A 357 25.05 -1.63 24.60
CA PRO A 357 26.46 -1.31 24.42
C PRO A 357 27.00 -1.66 23.03
N VAL A 358 26.40 -2.62 22.32
CA VAL A 358 26.80 -3.00 20.96
C VAL A 358 26.14 -2.07 19.95
N LYS A 359 24.83 -1.83 20.09
CA LYS A 359 24.08 -1.01 19.14
C LYS A 359 24.48 0.46 19.21
N ILE A 360 24.78 0.98 20.39
CA ILE A 360 25.16 2.39 20.53
C ILE A 360 26.49 2.71 19.85
N GLU A 361 27.45 1.77 19.88
CA GLU A 361 28.72 1.92 19.15
C GLU A 361 28.48 1.97 17.63
N ARG A 362 27.61 1.10 17.12
CA ARG A 362 27.26 1.09 15.70
C ARG A 362 26.48 2.32 15.27
N PHE A 363 25.56 2.80 16.11
CA PHE A 363 24.85 4.06 15.89
C PHE A 363 25.83 5.25 15.89
N ASP A 364 26.80 5.25 16.81
CA ASP A 364 27.89 6.24 16.85
C ASP A 364 28.67 6.23 15.52
N TYR A 365 29.05 5.05 15.02
CA TYR A 365 29.74 4.89 13.74
C TYR A 365 28.89 5.31 12.54
N PHE A 366 27.61 4.94 12.52
CA PHE A 366 26.69 5.31 11.45
C PHE A 366 26.58 6.84 11.31
N HIS A 367 26.46 7.55 12.43
CA HIS A 367 26.49 9.01 12.45
C HIS A 367 27.81 9.56 11.88
N ALA A 368 28.95 9.05 12.32
CA ALA A 368 30.26 9.48 11.82
C ALA A 368 30.43 9.20 10.32
N SER A 369 29.94 8.04 9.86
CA SER A 369 29.98 7.58 8.46
C SER A 369 29.13 8.47 7.54
N ALA A 370 27.91 8.83 7.97
CA ALA A 370 27.06 9.79 7.26
C ALA A 370 27.69 11.19 7.22
N LYS A 371 28.19 11.65 8.37
CA LYS A 371 28.86 12.95 8.51
C LYS A 371 30.06 13.07 7.56
N LYS A 372 30.92 12.05 7.49
CA LYS A 372 32.08 12.01 6.57
C LYS A 372 31.67 12.24 5.11
N ARG A 373 30.47 11.80 4.72
CA ARG A 373 29.94 11.88 3.35
C ARG A 373 29.12 13.13 3.06
N GLY A 374 29.01 14.07 4.02
CA GLY A 374 28.24 15.31 3.80
C GLY A 374 26.74 15.13 4.03
N ILE A 375 26.33 14.02 4.65
CA ILE A 375 24.93 13.70 4.93
C ILE A 375 24.60 14.19 6.34
N TYR A 376 23.66 15.12 6.44
CA TYR A 376 23.12 15.59 7.72
C TYR A 376 22.12 14.57 8.29
N LEU A 377 21.94 14.58 9.60
CA LEU A 377 21.01 13.70 10.29
C LEU A 377 19.91 14.49 10.98
N GLY A 378 18.70 13.94 11.02
CA GLY A 378 17.61 14.42 11.86
C GLY A 378 17.14 13.32 12.79
N TRP A 379 16.87 13.62 14.05
CA TRP A 379 16.36 12.61 14.99
C TRP A 379 14.85 12.72 15.12
N SER A 380 14.13 11.66 14.75
CA SER A 380 12.75 11.40 15.16
C SER A 380 12.77 10.19 16.09
N ALA A 381 13.17 10.44 17.32
CA ALA A 381 13.63 9.42 18.25
C ALA A 381 12.52 8.46 18.70
N SER A 382 11.30 8.98 18.89
CA SER A 382 10.17 8.26 19.47
C SER A 382 9.01 8.11 18.49
N TYR A 383 8.37 6.93 18.51
CA TYR A 383 7.10 6.66 17.82
C TYR A 383 6.16 5.87 18.70
N ARG A 384 6.56 4.67 19.13
CA ARG A 384 5.86 3.95 20.21
C ARG A 384 6.72 4.07 21.45
N PHE A 385 6.07 4.38 22.57
CA PHE A 385 6.76 4.46 23.84
C PHE A 385 6.41 3.25 24.68
N LYS A 386 7.45 2.52 25.12
CA LYS A 386 7.35 1.40 26.04
C LYS A 386 7.89 1.84 27.38
N VAL A 387 7.05 1.71 28.42
CA VAL A 387 7.57 1.75 29.78
C VAL A 387 8.38 0.48 30.03
N THR A 388 9.49 0.60 30.73
CA THR A 388 10.32 -0.54 31.14
C THR A 388 10.21 -0.75 32.65
N PRO A 389 10.72 -1.87 33.20
CA PRO A 389 10.74 -2.08 34.65
C PRO A 389 11.39 -0.93 35.45
N ALA A 390 12.35 -0.21 34.86
CA ALA A 390 13.01 0.94 35.46
C ALA A 390 12.14 2.21 35.58
N ASP A 391 10.94 2.20 35.00
CA ASP A 391 10.00 3.34 35.01
C ASP A 391 8.92 3.22 36.09
N LYS A 392 8.88 2.11 36.82
CA LYS A 392 7.83 1.80 37.80
C LYS A 392 7.59 2.93 38.81
N ASP A 393 8.66 3.56 39.26
CA ASP A 393 8.61 4.64 40.26
C ASP A 393 8.57 6.05 39.62
N LYS A 394 8.64 6.14 38.28
CA LYS A 394 8.63 7.41 37.51
C LYS A 394 7.28 7.70 36.85
N VAL A 395 6.46 6.67 36.67
CA VAL A 395 5.18 6.71 35.95
C VAL A 395 4.02 6.64 36.92
N TRP A 396 3.03 7.52 36.78
CA TRP A 396 1.91 7.67 37.72
C TRP A 396 1.09 6.39 37.90
N PHE A 397 0.80 5.72 36.79
CA PHE A 397 -0.03 4.52 36.76
C PHE A 397 0.63 3.39 35.95
N TYR A 398 1.86 3.01 36.31
CA TYR A 398 2.65 1.98 35.63
C TYR A 398 1.87 0.68 35.39
N ASP A 399 1.24 0.12 36.43
CA ASP A 399 0.50 -1.15 36.33
C ASP A 399 -0.72 -1.05 35.39
N GLU A 400 -1.33 0.14 35.23
CA GLU A 400 -2.42 0.37 34.27
C GLU A 400 -1.91 0.31 32.83
N ILE A 401 -0.71 0.85 32.55
CA ILE A 401 -0.08 0.75 31.24
C ILE A 401 0.24 -0.70 30.89
N VAL A 402 0.90 -1.42 31.82
CA VAL A 402 1.33 -2.81 31.59
C VAL A 402 0.15 -3.76 31.39
N ALA A 403 -0.95 -3.58 32.13
CA ALA A 403 -2.15 -4.42 31.98
C ALA A 403 -2.82 -4.29 30.60
N HIS A 404 -2.57 -3.19 29.89
CA HIS A 404 -3.20 -2.85 28.61
C HIS A 404 -2.18 -2.75 27.45
N ASP A 405 -0.98 -3.34 27.58
CA ASP A 405 -0.06 -3.59 26.46
C ASP A 405 -0.11 -5.07 26.03
N PRO A 406 -1.16 -5.52 25.32
CA PRO A 406 -1.40 -6.95 25.08
C PRO A 406 -0.39 -7.62 24.14
N LYS A 407 0.62 -6.92 23.60
CA LYS A 407 1.49 -7.45 22.53
C LYS A 407 2.97 -7.06 22.60
N GLU A 408 3.46 -6.45 23.68
CA GLU A 408 4.84 -5.90 23.72
C GLU A 408 5.11 -4.92 22.56
N MET A 409 4.04 -4.35 21.99
CA MET A 409 4.10 -3.49 20.82
C MET A 409 4.33 -2.03 21.22
N GLY A 410 4.38 -1.74 22.53
CA GLY A 410 4.44 -0.40 23.10
C GLY A 410 3.09 0.28 23.08
N ALA A 411 2.97 1.35 23.85
CA ALA A 411 1.75 2.13 24.01
C ALA A 411 1.30 2.72 22.67
N TYR A 412 0.68 1.88 21.85
CA TYR A 412 0.12 2.25 20.57
C TYR A 412 -1.36 2.56 20.66
N ASP A 413 -2.04 2.29 21.78
CA ASP A 413 -3.48 2.16 21.62
C ASP A 413 -4.24 3.49 21.65
N HIS A 414 -3.82 4.55 22.36
CA HIS A 414 -4.69 5.77 22.46
C HIS A 414 -3.98 7.13 22.59
N HIS A 415 -2.83 7.33 21.94
CA HIS A 415 -2.03 8.58 22.03
C HIS A 415 -1.70 9.00 23.48
N LEU A 416 -1.56 8.04 24.40
CA LEU A 416 -1.52 8.30 25.84
C LEU A 416 -0.44 9.32 26.25
N LYS A 417 0.75 9.21 25.66
CA LYS A 417 1.87 10.15 25.88
C LYS A 417 1.60 11.57 25.37
N SER A 418 0.62 11.78 24.50
CA SER A 418 0.20 13.13 24.09
C SER A 418 -0.54 13.86 25.21
N TYR A 419 -1.11 13.13 26.19
CA TYR A 419 -1.82 13.73 27.32
C TYR A 419 -1.06 13.59 28.65
N ALA A 420 -0.29 12.53 28.86
CA ALA A 420 0.34 12.18 30.14
C ALA A 420 1.70 12.88 30.37
N PRO A 421 1.80 13.88 31.28
CA PRO A 421 3.02 14.64 31.50
C PRO A 421 4.21 13.82 32.00
N ASP A 422 3.99 12.80 32.82
CA ASP A 422 5.03 11.91 33.29
C ASP A 422 5.65 11.08 32.16
N LEU A 423 4.84 10.63 31.19
CA LEU A 423 5.37 9.97 29.99
C LEU A 423 6.11 10.97 29.07
N GLN A 424 5.64 12.21 28.99
CA GLN A 424 6.32 13.29 28.26
C GLN A 424 7.68 13.59 28.90
N ASP A 425 7.74 13.68 30.23
CA ASP A 425 8.97 13.91 30.98
C ASP A 425 9.99 12.79 30.73
N LEU A 426 9.54 11.52 30.66
CA LEU A 426 10.40 10.39 30.30
C LEU A 426 10.95 10.50 28.88
N LEU A 427 10.10 10.78 27.90
CA LEU A 427 10.51 10.94 26.49
C LEU A 427 11.50 12.09 26.30
N ILE A 428 11.26 13.21 26.99
CA ILE A 428 12.16 14.36 27.02
C ILE A 428 13.49 13.96 27.68
N ALA A 429 13.45 13.30 28.83
CA ALA A 429 14.65 12.86 29.54
C ALA A 429 15.48 11.89 28.71
N GLN A 430 14.85 10.93 28.04
CA GLN A 430 15.50 9.95 27.17
C GLN A 430 16.20 10.62 25.99
N THR A 431 15.51 11.54 25.31
CA THR A 431 16.08 12.32 24.20
C THR A 431 17.24 13.20 24.67
N ILE A 432 17.09 13.89 25.81
CA ILE A 432 18.14 14.73 26.40
C ILE A 432 19.35 13.88 26.81
N ASN A 433 19.14 12.69 27.36
CA ASN A 433 20.22 11.78 27.74
C ASN A 433 21.06 11.39 26.52
N MET A 434 20.41 11.03 25.41
CA MET A 434 21.09 10.77 24.14
C MET A 434 21.80 12.00 23.59
N LEU A 435 21.20 13.18 23.62
CA LEU A 435 21.83 14.42 23.17
C LEU A 435 23.09 14.77 23.99
N LYS A 436 23.11 14.46 25.29
CA LYS A 436 24.26 14.70 26.16
C LYS A 436 25.38 13.68 26.00
N ARG A 437 25.09 12.50 25.45
CA ARG A 437 26.08 11.45 25.21
C ARG A 437 27.13 11.91 24.19
N THR A 438 28.39 11.57 24.45
CA THR A 438 29.48 11.68 23.48
C THR A 438 29.43 10.52 22.50
N ASN A 439 29.32 10.82 21.20
CA ASN A 439 29.50 9.86 20.14
C ASN A 439 30.96 9.40 20.13
N SER A 440 31.19 8.10 20.31
CA SER A 440 32.54 7.53 20.42
C SER A 440 33.37 7.61 19.13
N ALA A 441 32.72 7.69 17.96
CA ALA A 441 33.38 7.77 16.65
C ALA A 441 33.72 9.22 16.23
N THR A 442 32.92 10.22 16.61
CA THR A 442 33.20 11.64 16.31
C THR A 442 33.91 12.37 17.45
N GLY A 443 33.83 11.86 18.68
CA GLY A 443 34.35 12.51 19.88
C GLY A 443 33.53 13.72 20.37
N MET A 444 32.40 14.01 19.73
CA MET A 444 31.51 15.14 20.06
C MET A 444 30.29 14.65 20.84
N ARG A 445 29.73 15.48 21.72
CA ARG A 445 28.35 15.24 22.18
C ARG A 445 27.42 15.41 20.99
N TYR A 446 26.37 14.60 20.93
CA TYR A 446 25.35 14.74 19.88
C TYR A 446 24.75 16.16 19.83
N ALA A 447 24.54 16.77 21.00
CA ALA A 447 24.08 18.15 21.12
C ALA A 447 25.07 19.22 20.61
N ASP A 448 26.34 18.88 20.43
CA ASP A 448 27.39 19.79 19.95
C ASP A 448 27.74 19.56 18.48
N ASP A 449 27.19 18.52 17.84
CA ASP A 449 27.52 18.15 16.47
C ASP A 449 26.58 18.83 15.45
N PRO A 450 27.06 19.81 14.64
CA PRO A 450 26.23 20.48 13.64
C PRO A 450 25.80 19.59 12.47
N ALA A 451 26.29 18.34 12.38
CA ALA A 451 25.75 17.35 11.45
C ALA A 451 24.33 16.89 11.85
N LEU A 452 23.95 17.05 13.12
CA LEU A 452 22.58 16.85 13.59
C LEU A 452 21.74 18.11 13.32
N ALA A 453 21.01 18.10 12.20
CA ALA A 453 20.29 19.24 11.65
C ALA A 453 19.02 19.61 12.44
N TYR A 454 18.29 18.63 12.97
CA TYR A 454 17.08 18.87 13.77
C TYR A 454 16.77 17.69 14.69
N ILE A 455 15.93 17.98 15.69
CA ILE A 455 15.24 17.00 16.52
C ILE A 455 13.73 17.18 16.33
N GLU A 456 13.06 16.11 15.92
CA GLU A 456 11.61 15.99 15.89
C GLU A 456 11.15 15.42 17.23
N LEU A 457 10.21 16.12 17.88
CA LEU A 457 9.77 15.79 19.23
C LEU A 457 8.93 14.51 19.27
N HIS A 458 7.97 14.37 18.36
CA HIS A 458 7.11 13.19 18.24
C HIS A 458 6.75 12.98 16.77
N ASN A 459 6.65 11.72 16.36
CA ASN A 459 6.20 11.36 15.03
C ASN A 459 4.68 11.41 14.92
N GLU A 460 4.17 12.32 14.06
CA GLU A 460 2.79 12.35 13.59
C GLU A 460 1.79 12.06 14.73
N GLU A 461 1.91 12.78 15.84
CA GLU A 461 1.07 12.54 17.01
C GLU A 461 0.76 13.85 17.72
N ASP A 462 -0.51 14.04 18.06
CA ASP A 462 -0.96 15.17 18.87
C ASP A 462 -2.22 14.82 19.67
N ILE A 463 -2.70 15.79 20.45
CA ILE A 463 -3.88 15.64 21.32
C ILE A 463 -5.22 15.62 20.57
N PHE A 464 -5.22 15.76 19.25
CA PHE A 464 -6.38 15.86 18.37
C PHE A 464 -6.43 14.76 17.30
N MET A 465 -5.33 14.01 17.11
CA MET A 465 -5.25 12.95 16.11
C MET A 465 -6.07 11.72 16.52
N SER A 466 -6.91 11.25 15.58
CA SER A 466 -7.88 10.14 15.69
C SER A 466 -8.79 10.15 16.93
N TRP A 467 -9.98 10.75 16.80
CA TRP A 467 -11.02 10.76 17.83
C TRP A 467 -11.53 9.36 18.26
N ASP A 468 -11.43 8.36 17.38
CA ASP A 468 -11.80 6.98 17.69
C ASP A 468 -10.96 6.37 18.83
N ASP A 469 -9.75 6.88 19.09
CA ASP A 469 -8.86 6.48 20.19
C ASP A 469 -9.26 7.03 21.56
N HIS A 470 -9.90 8.20 21.68
CA HIS A 470 -10.23 8.71 23.03
C HIS A 470 -11.25 7.85 23.77
N ARG A 471 -12.09 7.11 23.02
CA ARG A 471 -13.02 6.13 23.61
C ARG A 471 -12.27 4.94 24.20
N GLY A 472 -11.16 4.54 23.59
CA GLY A 472 -10.29 3.54 24.16
C GLY A 472 -9.41 4.09 25.29
N LEU A 473 -8.99 5.37 25.25
CA LEU A 473 -8.28 6.02 26.37
C LEU A 473 -9.06 5.93 27.68
N GLU A 474 -10.35 6.29 27.68
CA GLU A 474 -11.20 6.22 28.87
C GLU A 474 -11.40 4.78 29.38
N LYS A 475 -11.50 3.84 28.45
CA LYS A 475 -11.77 2.43 28.73
C LYS A 475 -10.53 1.69 29.23
N ASP A 476 -9.42 1.86 28.54
CA ASP A 476 -8.19 1.09 28.69
C ASP A 476 -7.20 1.80 29.64
N TYR A 477 -7.30 3.13 29.80
CA TYR A 477 -6.46 3.92 30.73
C TYR A 477 -7.28 4.87 31.63
N PRO A 478 -8.22 4.34 32.45
CA PRO A 478 -9.17 5.16 33.20
C PRO A 478 -8.53 6.12 34.22
N LYS A 479 -7.41 5.75 34.86
CA LYS A 479 -6.73 6.65 35.81
C LYS A 479 -6.06 7.81 35.09
N TYR A 480 -5.38 7.56 33.96
CA TYR A 480 -4.85 8.64 33.12
C TYR A 480 -5.95 9.52 32.56
N PHE A 481 -7.06 8.93 32.11
CA PHE A 481 -8.21 9.70 31.64
C PHE A 481 -8.75 10.62 32.74
N ALA A 482 -8.88 10.15 33.98
CA ALA A 482 -9.30 10.98 35.11
C ALA A 482 -8.32 12.13 35.40
N ALA A 483 -7.01 11.88 35.31
CA ALA A 483 -5.99 12.92 35.47
C ALA A 483 -6.03 13.95 34.33
N PHE A 484 -6.28 13.53 33.10
CA PHE A 484 -6.49 14.43 31.96
C PHE A 484 -7.78 15.25 32.11
N GLN A 485 -8.90 14.60 32.46
CA GLN A 485 -10.16 15.28 32.70
C GLN A 485 -10.02 16.37 33.77
N LYS A 486 -9.34 16.09 34.88
CA LYS A 486 -9.09 17.08 35.93
C LYS A 486 -8.39 18.32 35.39
N ARG A 487 -7.28 18.15 34.66
CA ARG A 487 -6.54 19.26 34.03
C ARG A 487 -7.38 20.02 33.01
N PHE A 488 -8.20 19.31 32.24
CA PHE A 488 -9.14 19.92 31.31
C PHE A 488 -10.20 20.77 32.03
N ASN A 489 -10.75 20.30 33.15
CA ASN A 489 -11.71 21.08 33.95
C ASN A 489 -11.05 22.31 34.58
N GLU A 490 -9.83 22.18 35.07
CA GLU A 490 -9.03 23.32 35.57
C GLU A 490 -8.79 24.36 34.47
N PHE A 491 -8.47 23.91 33.25
CA PHE A 491 -8.37 24.78 32.08
C PHE A 491 -9.68 25.49 31.78
N LEU A 492 -10.83 24.79 31.76
CA LEU A 492 -12.14 25.41 31.54
C LEU A 492 -12.48 26.43 32.62
N LYS A 493 -12.22 26.11 33.90
CA LYS A 493 -12.42 27.03 35.01
C LYS A 493 -11.58 28.30 34.83
N LYS A 494 -10.31 28.17 34.45
CA LYS A 494 -9.42 29.30 34.20
C LYS A 494 -9.84 30.13 32.99
N LYS A 495 -10.24 29.48 31.90
CA LYS A 495 -10.62 30.13 30.63
C LYS A 495 -11.92 30.90 30.74
N TYR A 496 -12.94 30.33 31.39
CA TYR A 496 -14.28 30.90 31.44
C TYR A 496 -14.60 31.58 32.77
N GLY A 497 -13.81 31.36 33.83
CA GLY A 497 -14.03 31.99 35.14
C GLY A 497 -15.05 31.28 36.03
N GLY A 498 -15.61 30.15 35.59
CA GLY A 498 -16.54 29.35 36.40
C GLY A 498 -17.62 28.66 35.57
N GLN A 499 -18.51 27.94 36.25
CA GLN A 499 -19.56 27.14 35.62
C GLN A 499 -20.57 27.98 34.84
N GLU A 500 -21.11 29.04 35.44
CA GLU A 500 -22.12 29.89 34.77
C GLU A 500 -21.58 30.53 33.49
N ALA A 501 -20.34 31.04 33.55
CA ALA A 501 -19.70 31.65 32.40
C ALA A 501 -19.33 30.63 31.31
N LEU A 502 -18.95 29.40 31.70
CA LEU A 502 -18.77 28.29 30.77
C LEU A 502 -20.10 27.89 30.10
N GLN A 503 -21.17 27.73 30.87
CA GLN A 503 -22.52 27.43 30.37
C GLN A 503 -22.99 28.50 29.38
N LYS A 504 -22.81 29.77 29.73
CA LYS A 504 -23.14 30.90 28.84
C LYS A 504 -22.32 30.88 27.56
N ALA A 505 -21.02 30.58 27.66
CA ALA A 505 -20.14 30.55 26.49
C ALA A 505 -20.43 29.39 25.54
N TRP A 506 -20.86 28.23 26.06
CA TRP A 506 -21.11 27.03 25.26
C TRP A 506 -22.57 26.90 24.82
N GLY A 507 -23.51 27.58 25.50
CA GLY A 507 -24.93 27.56 25.16
C GLY A 507 -25.47 26.14 25.05
N ASP A 508 -26.09 25.83 23.91
CA ASP A 508 -26.72 24.54 23.64
C ASP A 508 -25.71 23.37 23.59
N SER A 509 -24.43 23.65 23.36
CA SER A 509 -23.36 22.64 23.40
C SER A 509 -22.93 22.27 24.82
N TYR A 510 -23.42 22.97 25.86
CA TYR A 510 -23.11 22.61 27.25
C TYR A 510 -23.82 21.30 27.64
N PRO A 511 -23.09 20.29 28.18
CA PRO A 511 -23.69 19.03 28.61
C PRO A 511 -24.69 19.25 29.76
N GLN A 512 -25.98 19.05 29.48
CA GLN A 512 -27.05 19.28 30.45
C GLN A 512 -26.89 18.41 31.69
N GLY A 513 -27.14 19.01 32.86
CA GLY A 513 -27.02 18.33 34.16
C GLY A 513 -25.59 17.99 34.60
N LYS A 514 -24.55 18.49 33.90
CA LYS A 514 -23.15 18.34 34.32
C LYS A 514 -22.64 19.59 35.00
N ASN A 515 -21.88 19.43 36.07
CA ASN A 515 -21.09 20.50 36.66
C ASN A 515 -19.73 20.62 35.95
N LEU A 516 -19.04 21.74 36.15
CA LEU A 516 -17.76 22.02 35.51
C LEU A 516 -16.72 20.90 35.73
N GLY A 517 -16.67 20.29 36.92
CA GLY A 517 -15.76 19.18 37.25
C GLY A 517 -16.15 17.83 36.64
N GLU A 518 -17.31 17.74 36.00
CA GLU A 518 -17.81 16.54 35.34
C GLU A 518 -17.73 16.64 33.81
N ILE A 519 -17.28 17.79 33.30
CA ILE A 519 -17.12 17.99 31.86
C ILE A 519 -15.97 17.12 31.37
N ARG A 520 -16.26 16.24 30.43
CA ARG A 520 -15.27 15.37 29.81
C ARG A 520 -14.74 16.03 28.52
N PRO A 521 -13.46 15.84 28.19
CA PRO A 521 -12.90 16.28 26.91
C PRO A 521 -13.72 15.80 25.70
N LYS A 522 -14.36 14.63 25.80
CA LYS A 522 -15.21 14.06 24.75
C LYS A 522 -16.48 14.86 24.39
N TYR A 523 -16.81 15.90 25.15
CA TYR A 523 -17.96 16.76 24.86
C TYR A 523 -17.62 17.94 23.92
N LEU A 524 -16.35 18.09 23.53
CA LEU A 524 -15.91 19.00 22.49
C LEU A 524 -16.01 18.31 21.12
N SER A 525 -17.23 18.03 20.65
CA SER A 525 -17.43 17.59 19.26
C SER A 525 -17.18 18.76 18.32
N TRP A 526 -16.31 18.58 17.33
CA TRP A 526 -16.32 19.37 16.11
C TRP A 526 -17.39 18.85 15.16
#